data_AF-A0AAU1XK54-F1
#
_entry.id   AF-A0AAU1XK54-F1
#
_cell.length_a   1.000
_cell.length_b   1.000
_cell.length_c   1.000
_cell.angle_alpha   90.00
_cell.angle_beta   90.00
_cell.angle_gamma   90.00
#
_symmetry.space_group_name_H-M   'P 1'
#
loop_
_entity.id
_entity.type
_entity.pdbx_description
1 polymer ?
#
loop_
_entity_poly.entity_id
_entity_poly.type
_entity_poly.pdbx_seq_one_letter_code
_entity_poly.pdbx_strand_id
1 'polypeptide(L)'
;MYVRSLKTALACAAAVSLGLTAVAPAQAVEGPAPDPRNAQAMRDMATAIAATARYADEREAVKDGYVPHGEECMTNPFGVGAMNYHYVKQANWGSKDPARPTALLYSREKDRGGRRRLETVEWMSTDRDQDLKTADDRPSMFGLPFDGPMPGHWAGMPKHYDLHMWAYKKNPAGRFHNWNPALTCPKKAPTPGKPPAHAHGR
;
A
#
# COMPACT_ATOMS: atom_id res chain seq x y z
N MET A 1 -22.89 70.82 43.81
CA MET A 1 -24.19 71.07 43.14
C MET A 1 -24.02 70.83 41.65
N TYR A 2 -24.85 69.97 41.06
CA TYR A 2 -25.15 69.78 39.62
C TYR A 2 -24.01 69.36 38.66
N VAL A 3 -24.17 68.52 37.64
CA VAL A 3 -25.13 67.48 37.21
C VAL A 3 -24.40 66.67 36.12
N ARG A 4 -24.72 65.37 35.99
CA ARG A 4 -24.21 64.45 34.97
C ARG A 4 -24.55 64.92 33.54
N SER A 5 -23.63 64.73 32.60
CA SER A 5 -23.97 64.55 31.17
C SER A 5 -23.30 63.29 30.64
N LEU A 6 -24.14 62.34 30.19
CA LEU A 6 -23.73 61.15 29.47
C LEU A 6 -23.22 61.54 28.07
N LYS A 7 -22.11 60.93 27.64
CA LYS A 7 -21.77 60.83 26.22
C LYS A 7 -21.51 59.38 25.86
N THR A 8 -22.32 58.94 24.92
CA THR A 8 -22.52 57.59 24.38
C THR A 8 -21.23 57.03 23.80
N ALA A 9 -20.85 55.83 24.20
CA ALA A 9 -19.76 55.09 23.58
C ALA A 9 -20.27 54.45 22.27
N LEU A 10 -19.72 54.86 21.13
CA LEU A 10 -19.86 54.11 19.88
C LEU A 10 -18.92 52.90 19.95
N ALA A 11 -19.48 51.72 20.14
CA ALA A 11 -18.75 50.46 19.94
C ALA A 11 -18.81 50.09 18.45
N CYS A 12 -17.71 50.27 17.73
CA CYS A 12 -17.54 49.67 16.41
C CYS A 12 -17.33 48.15 16.57
N ALA A 13 -18.41 47.39 16.43
CA ALA A 13 -18.32 45.93 16.31
C ALA A 13 -17.81 45.58 14.90
N ALA A 14 -16.51 45.31 14.78
CA ALA A 14 -15.94 44.70 13.58
C ALA A 14 -16.32 43.21 13.58
N ALA A 15 -17.35 42.86 12.82
CA ALA A 15 -17.70 41.47 12.55
C ALA A 15 -16.65 40.87 11.60
N VAL A 16 -15.69 40.13 12.15
CA VAL A 16 -14.77 39.31 11.37
C VAL A 16 -15.51 38.04 10.98
N SER A 17 -16.03 38.01 9.76
CA SER A 17 -16.62 36.82 9.15
C SER A 17 -15.50 35.81 8.87
N LEU A 18 -15.26 34.87 9.79
CA LEU A 18 -14.46 33.67 9.52
C LEU A 18 -15.22 32.82 8.50
N GLY A 19 -14.90 33.02 7.22
CA GLY A 19 -15.36 32.13 6.15
C GLY A 19 -14.78 30.74 6.37
N LEU A 20 -15.57 29.82 6.94
CA LEU A 20 -15.28 28.40 6.88
C LEU A 20 -15.37 27.96 5.42
N THR A 21 -14.24 27.94 4.73
CA THR A 21 -14.12 27.15 3.50
C THR A 21 -14.26 25.68 3.90
N ALA A 22 -15.45 25.12 3.73
CA ALA A 22 -15.67 23.69 3.85
C ALA A 22 -14.81 22.98 2.80
N VAL A 23 -13.68 22.42 3.23
CA VAL A 23 -12.90 21.50 2.39
C VAL A 23 -13.80 20.29 2.17
N ALA A 24 -14.28 20.09 0.94
CA ALA A 24 -15.03 18.89 0.59
C ALA A 24 -14.18 17.66 1.00
N PRO A 25 -14.75 16.65 1.68
CA PRO A 25 -14.02 15.44 1.99
C PRO A 25 -13.55 14.87 0.66
N ALA A 26 -12.23 14.70 0.50
CA ALA A 26 -11.68 13.91 -0.58
C ALA A 26 -12.39 12.56 -0.52
N GLN A 27 -13.21 12.27 -1.52
CA GLN A 27 -13.87 10.99 -1.68
C GLN A 27 -12.73 9.98 -1.82
N ALA A 28 -12.37 9.31 -0.73
CA ALA A 28 -11.52 8.14 -0.81
C ALA A 28 -12.27 7.18 -1.72
N VAL A 29 -11.68 6.83 -2.86
CA VAL A 29 -12.21 5.74 -3.67
C VAL A 29 -12.21 4.54 -2.73
N GLU A 30 -13.40 4.05 -2.35
CA GLU A 30 -13.52 2.86 -1.52
C GLU A 30 -13.01 1.68 -2.35
N GLY A 31 -11.72 1.38 -2.21
CA GLY A 31 -11.15 0.15 -2.75
C GLY A 31 -11.71 -1.08 -2.05
N PRO A 32 -11.34 -2.28 -2.50
CA PRO A 32 -11.86 -3.52 -1.95
C PRO A 32 -11.68 -3.57 -0.43
N ALA A 33 -12.77 -3.91 0.25
CA ALA A 33 -12.83 -4.03 1.70
C ALA A 33 -13.73 -5.22 2.06
N PRO A 34 -13.32 -6.07 3.02
CA PRO A 34 -14.20 -7.12 3.55
C PRO A 34 -15.47 -6.52 4.14
N ASP A 35 -16.59 -7.26 4.07
CA ASP A 35 -17.78 -6.90 4.85
C ASP A 35 -17.39 -6.83 6.34
N PRO A 36 -17.54 -5.67 7.02
CA PRO A 36 -17.16 -5.54 8.42
C PRO A 36 -17.93 -6.48 9.36
N ARG A 37 -19.07 -7.03 8.92
CA ARG A 37 -19.86 -8.03 9.65
C ARG A 37 -19.34 -9.45 9.46
N ASN A 38 -18.42 -9.69 8.53
CA ASN A 38 -17.78 -10.99 8.34
C ASN A 38 -16.77 -11.23 9.47
N ALA A 39 -17.24 -11.82 10.57
CA ALA A 39 -16.42 -12.07 11.75
C ALA A 39 -15.19 -12.96 11.46
N GLN A 40 -15.26 -13.85 10.48
CA GLN A 40 -14.12 -14.67 10.09
C GLN A 40 -13.05 -13.83 9.41
N ALA A 41 -13.42 -13.00 8.43
CA ALA A 41 -12.48 -12.09 7.77
C ALA A 41 -11.80 -11.14 8.78
N MET A 42 -12.56 -10.63 9.76
CA MET A 42 -12.00 -9.77 10.81
C MET A 42 -10.98 -10.52 11.69
N ARG A 43 -11.26 -11.77 12.07
CA ARG A 43 -10.32 -12.62 12.81
C ARG A 43 -9.07 -12.94 11.98
N ASP A 44 -9.24 -13.30 10.72
CA ASP A 44 -8.13 -13.64 9.84
C ASP A 44 -7.20 -12.44 9.63
N MET A 45 -7.73 -11.24 9.45
CA MET A 45 -6.91 -10.02 9.39
C MET A 45 -6.12 -9.81 10.69
N ALA A 46 -6.75 -10.04 11.85
CA ALA A 46 -6.06 -9.95 13.14
C ALA A 46 -4.96 -11.01 13.27
N THR A 47 -5.19 -12.23 12.80
CA THR A 47 -4.18 -13.31 12.73
C THR A 47 -3.00 -12.88 11.87
N ALA A 48 -3.24 -12.33 10.69
CA ALA A 48 -2.18 -11.87 9.80
C ALA A 48 -1.32 -10.76 10.44
N ILE A 49 -1.97 -9.78 11.10
CA ILE A 49 -1.26 -8.72 11.83
C ILE A 49 -0.44 -9.31 12.97
N ALA A 50 -1.02 -10.19 13.80
CA ALA A 50 -0.33 -10.79 14.94
C ALA A 50 0.87 -11.65 14.51
N ALA A 51 0.71 -12.48 13.48
CA ALA A 51 1.76 -13.37 12.98
C ALA A 51 2.93 -12.59 12.35
N THR A 52 2.65 -11.43 11.76
CA THR A 52 3.66 -10.63 11.05
C THR A 52 4.24 -9.49 11.86
N ALA A 53 3.70 -9.19 13.05
CA ALA A 53 4.15 -8.08 13.89
C ALA A 53 5.65 -8.13 14.22
N ARG A 54 6.22 -9.33 14.40
CA ARG A 54 7.66 -9.50 14.65
C ARG A 54 8.54 -8.99 13.50
N TYR A 55 8.02 -8.98 12.27
CA TYR A 55 8.73 -8.53 11.07
C TYR A 55 8.75 -7.01 10.94
N ALA A 56 8.17 -6.26 11.89
CA ALA A 56 8.47 -4.85 12.05
C ALA A 56 9.99 -4.60 12.20
N ASP A 57 10.74 -5.56 12.75
CA ASP A 57 12.18 -5.66 12.54
C ASP A 57 12.47 -6.45 11.26
N GLU A 58 12.92 -5.75 10.21
CA GLU A 58 13.28 -6.34 8.92
C GLU A 58 14.25 -7.54 9.04
N ARG A 59 15.13 -7.53 10.05
CA ARG A 59 16.12 -8.59 10.24
C ARG A 59 15.46 -9.92 10.61
N GLU A 60 14.35 -9.89 11.35
CA GLU A 60 13.58 -11.09 11.69
C GLU A 60 12.90 -11.66 10.45
N ALA A 61 12.49 -10.82 9.50
CA ALA A 61 11.92 -11.29 8.24
C ALA A 61 12.97 -12.00 7.39
N VAL A 62 14.15 -11.39 7.24
CA VAL A 62 15.27 -11.98 6.50
C VAL A 62 15.73 -13.30 7.14
N LYS A 63 15.85 -13.33 8.47
CA LYS A 63 16.20 -14.54 9.22
C LYS A 63 15.16 -15.66 9.05
N ASP A 64 13.89 -15.30 8.93
CA ASP A 64 12.80 -16.25 8.71
C ASP A 64 12.59 -16.58 7.21
N GLY A 65 13.47 -16.11 6.32
CA GLY A 65 13.49 -16.50 4.91
C GLY A 65 12.64 -15.63 3.97
N TYR A 66 12.19 -14.46 4.41
CA TYR A 66 11.69 -13.42 3.52
C TYR A 66 12.87 -12.61 2.98
N VAL A 67 13.22 -12.83 1.72
CA VAL A 67 14.38 -12.18 1.08
C VAL A 67 13.93 -11.23 -0.02
N PRO A 68 14.67 -10.13 -0.28
CA PRO A 68 14.33 -9.22 -1.36
C PRO A 68 14.20 -9.98 -2.69
N HIS A 69 13.06 -9.81 -3.36
CA HIS A 69 12.86 -10.27 -4.73
C HIS A 69 12.74 -9.07 -5.65
N GLY A 70 13.67 -8.96 -6.60
CA GLY A 70 13.90 -7.74 -7.38
C GLY A 70 14.71 -6.69 -6.60
N GLU A 71 15.42 -5.83 -7.34
CA GLU A 71 16.20 -4.73 -6.74
C GLU A 71 15.41 -3.42 -6.67
N GLU A 72 14.18 -3.41 -7.18
CA GLU A 72 13.46 -2.18 -7.49
C GLU A 72 12.19 -2.02 -6.65
N CYS A 73 11.92 -0.77 -6.32
CA CYS A 73 10.67 -0.35 -5.69
C CYS A 73 9.55 -0.46 -6.72
N MET A 74 8.48 -1.19 -6.40
CA MET A 74 7.40 -1.43 -7.34
C MET A 74 6.49 -0.20 -7.49
N THR A 75 6.45 0.34 -8.71
CA THR A 75 5.63 1.52 -9.08
C THR A 75 4.42 1.06 -9.88
N ASN A 76 3.27 1.70 -9.68
CA ASN A 76 2.08 1.44 -10.48
C ASN A 76 2.36 1.75 -11.97
N PRO A 77 2.37 0.74 -12.86
CA PRO A 77 2.67 0.97 -14.27
C PRO A 77 1.52 1.68 -15.01
N PHE A 78 0.33 1.78 -14.39
CA PHE A 78 -0.87 2.35 -14.98
C PHE A 78 -1.26 3.71 -14.41
N GLY A 79 -0.47 4.28 -13.50
CA GLY A 79 -0.78 5.59 -12.91
C GLY A 79 -0.04 5.91 -11.63
N VAL A 80 -0.78 6.41 -10.64
CA VAL A 80 -0.22 6.88 -9.37
C VAL A 80 -0.09 5.73 -8.38
N GLY A 81 0.97 5.77 -7.57
CA GLY A 81 1.15 4.93 -6.41
C GLY A 81 2.30 3.94 -6.53
N ALA A 82 2.60 3.32 -5.40
CA ALA A 82 3.64 2.31 -5.28
C ALA A 82 3.26 1.27 -4.22
N MET A 83 3.92 0.12 -4.31
CA MET A 83 3.87 -0.97 -3.33
C MET A 83 5.17 -1.03 -2.49
N ASN A 84 6.24 -0.38 -2.95
CA ASN A 84 7.60 -0.45 -2.40
C ASN A 84 8.27 -1.83 -2.61
N TYR A 85 9.08 -2.27 -1.64
CA TYR A 85 10.04 -3.37 -1.82
C TYR A 85 9.47 -4.69 -1.30
N HIS A 86 9.42 -5.71 -2.16
CA HIS A 86 8.90 -7.03 -1.83
C HIS A 86 9.99 -7.93 -1.27
N TYR A 87 9.73 -8.50 -0.10
CA TYR A 87 10.53 -9.57 0.50
C TYR A 87 9.69 -10.83 0.47
N VAL A 88 10.09 -11.82 -0.32
CA VAL A 88 9.28 -13.00 -0.62
C VAL A 88 9.87 -14.21 0.11
N LYS A 89 8.99 -15.03 0.69
CA LYS A 89 9.32 -16.33 1.26
C LYS A 89 8.73 -17.41 0.37
N GLN A 90 9.54 -17.99 -0.50
CA GLN A 90 9.09 -18.96 -1.51
C GLN A 90 8.33 -20.15 -0.91
N ALA A 91 8.71 -20.58 0.30
CA ALA A 91 8.04 -21.67 1.02
C ALA A 91 6.58 -21.38 1.41
N ASN A 92 6.13 -20.12 1.32
CA ASN A 92 4.74 -19.71 1.55
C ASN A 92 3.98 -19.44 0.24
N TRP A 93 4.60 -19.61 -0.92
CA TRP A 93 3.92 -19.44 -2.20
C TRP A 93 2.70 -20.37 -2.31
N GLY A 94 1.54 -19.82 -2.68
CA GLY A 94 0.27 -20.55 -2.75
C GLY A 94 -0.44 -20.72 -1.41
N SER A 95 0.12 -20.24 -0.31
CA SER A 95 -0.52 -20.25 1.01
C SER A 95 -1.81 -19.43 1.00
N LYS A 96 -2.88 -19.99 1.59
CA LYS A 96 -4.13 -19.29 1.92
C LYS A 96 -4.33 -19.15 3.43
N ASP A 97 -3.25 -19.34 4.19
CA ASP A 97 -3.23 -19.19 5.64
C ASP A 97 -2.89 -17.73 5.99
N PRO A 98 -3.78 -17.00 6.72
CA PRO A 98 -3.51 -15.63 7.15
C PRO A 98 -2.21 -15.46 7.95
N ALA A 99 -1.72 -16.50 8.63
CA ALA A 99 -0.46 -16.43 9.37
C ALA A 99 0.79 -16.61 8.49
N ARG A 100 0.61 -16.94 7.20
CA ARG A 100 1.69 -17.34 6.29
C ARG A 100 1.60 -16.56 4.97
N PRO A 101 1.85 -15.25 4.98
CA PRO A 101 1.92 -14.46 3.75
C PRO A 101 3.08 -14.94 2.87
N THR A 102 2.93 -14.79 1.56
CA THR A 102 3.99 -15.05 0.58
C THR A 102 5.03 -13.94 0.60
N ALA A 103 4.60 -12.69 0.79
CA ALA A 103 5.49 -11.54 0.80
C ALA A 103 5.19 -10.53 1.91
N LEU A 104 6.25 -9.81 2.28
CA LEU A 104 6.24 -8.67 3.18
C LEU A 104 6.78 -7.47 2.41
N LEU A 105 6.04 -6.36 2.41
CA LEU A 105 6.43 -5.18 1.66
C LEU A 105 6.91 -4.09 2.61
N TYR A 106 8.09 -3.56 2.29
CA TYR A 106 8.85 -2.67 3.13
C TYR A 106 9.04 -1.29 2.51
N SER A 107 9.08 -0.28 3.37
CA SER A 107 9.21 1.12 3.00
C SER A 107 10.42 1.40 2.12
N ARG A 108 10.26 2.37 1.23
CA ARG A 108 11.36 2.95 0.45
C ARG A 108 12.46 3.54 1.35
N GLU A 109 12.07 4.29 2.36
CA GLU A 109 13.01 4.89 3.31
C GLU A 109 13.60 3.83 4.23
N LYS A 110 14.86 4.07 4.63
CA LYS A 110 15.54 3.32 5.66
C LYS A 110 15.70 4.19 6.90
N ASP A 111 15.64 3.57 8.07
CA ASP A 111 16.00 4.20 9.33
C ASP A 111 17.52 4.44 9.41
N ARG A 112 17.98 5.07 10.50
CA ARG A 112 19.42 5.35 10.71
C ARG A 112 20.28 4.08 10.78
N GLY A 113 19.68 2.93 11.10
CA GLY A 113 20.32 1.62 11.11
C GLY A 113 20.28 0.91 9.75
N GLY A 114 19.79 1.56 8.70
CA GLY A 114 19.69 0.99 7.36
C GLY A 114 18.52 0.02 7.16
N ARG A 115 17.57 -0.03 8.10
CA ARG A 115 16.42 -0.92 8.06
C ARG A 115 15.19 -0.25 7.47
N ARG A 116 14.42 -0.99 6.69
CA ARG A 116 13.12 -0.55 6.18
C ARG A 116 12.02 -0.84 7.19
N ARG A 117 10.90 -0.14 7.06
CA ARG A 117 9.71 -0.34 7.89
C ARG A 117 8.73 -1.25 7.17
N LEU A 118 8.17 -2.23 7.86
CA LEU A 118 7.09 -3.06 7.32
C LEU A 118 5.84 -2.20 7.07
N GLU A 119 5.21 -2.34 5.90
CA GLU A 119 4.04 -1.54 5.50
C GLU A 119 2.82 -2.40 5.12
N THR A 120 3.05 -3.50 4.40
CA THR A 120 2.01 -4.34 3.78
C THR A 120 2.41 -5.82 3.85
N VAL A 121 1.41 -6.69 3.87
CA VAL A 121 1.58 -8.15 3.75
C VAL A 121 0.79 -8.64 2.54
N GLU A 122 1.25 -9.71 1.91
CA GLU A 122 0.70 -10.17 0.64
C GLU A 122 0.68 -11.70 0.56
N TRP A 123 -0.39 -12.24 -0.02
CA TRP A 123 -0.51 -13.65 -0.40
C TRP A 123 -0.52 -13.75 -1.91
N MET A 124 0.15 -14.77 -2.44
CA MET A 124 0.26 -14.99 -3.88
C MET A 124 -0.01 -16.44 -4.22
N SER A 125 -0.63 -16.67 -5.37
CA SER A 125 -0.93 -18.01 -5.89
C SER A 125 -0.67 -18.07 -7.39
N THR A 126 -0.10 -19.16 -7.87
CA THR A 126 0.14 -19.36 -9.31
C THR A 126 -1.18 -19.52 -10.04
N ASP A 127 -1.31 -18.84 -11.16
CA ASP A 127 -2.37 -19.05 -12.13
C ASP A 127 -2.16 -20.40 -12.84
N ARG A 128 -3.11 -21.34 -12.70
CA ARG A 128 -2.87 -22.75 -13.02
C ARG A 128 -2.58 -23.00 -14.50
N ASP A 129 -3.32 -22.34 -15.39
CA ASP A 129 -3.17 -22.52 -16.85
C ASP A 129 -2.23 -21.49 -17.48
N GLN A 130 -1.76 -20.51 -16.69
CA GLN A 130 -0.91 -19.43 -17.17
C GLN A 130 -1.57 -18.66 -18.34
N ASP A 131 -2.90 -18.48 -18.34
CA ASP A 131 -3.62 -17.64 -19.30
C ASP A 131 -4.24 -16.42 -18.59
N LEU A 132 -3.87 -15.22 -19.03
CA LEU A 132 -4.37 -13.98 -18.42
C LEU A 132 -5.86 -13.71 -18.73
N LYS A 133 -6.49 -14.55 -19.56
CA LYS A 133 -7.88 -14.42 -19.99
C LYS A 133 -8.85 -15.30 -19.19
N THR A 134 -8.34 -16.27 -18.45
CA THR A 134 -9.10 -17.18 -17.60
C THR A 134 -8.88 -16.80 -16.13
N ALA A 135 -9.80 -17.20 -15.25
CA ALA A 135 -9.67 -16.92 -13.82
C ALA A 135 -10.51 -17.86 -12.94
N ASP A 136 -10.76 -19.09 -13.41
CA ASP A 136 -11.62 -20.06 -12.71
C ASP A 136 -11.00 -20.58 -11.41
N ASP A 137 -9.68 -20.46 -11.28
CA ASP A 137 -8.90 -20.88 -10.12
C ASP A 137 -8.54 -19.73 -9.15
N ARG A 138 -9.02 -18.50 -9.41
CA ARG A 138 -8.76 -17.31 -8.59
C ARG A 138 -9.10 -17.57 -7.12
N PRO A 139 -8.11 -17.50 -6.21
CA PRO A 139 -8.36 -17.65 -4.78
C PRO A 139 -9.18 -16.51 -4.17
N SER A 140 -9.63 -16.73 -2.93
CA SER A 140 -10.20 -15.68 -2.09
C SER A 140 -9.68 -15.82 -0.66
N MET A 141 -9.47 -14.69 0.01
CA MET A 141 -9.13 -14.59 1.44
C MET A 141 -9.78 -13.34 2.02
N PHE A 142 -10.04 -13.35 3.34
CA PHE A 142 -10.71 -12.23 4.03
C PHE A 142 -12.08 -11.85 3.42
N GLY A 143 -12.73 -12.77 2.71
CA GLY A 143 -13.97 -12.49 1.98
C GLY A 143 -13.80 -11.68 0.69
N LEU A 144 -12.56 -11.54 0.19
CA LEU A 144 -12.23 -10.86 -1.06
C LEU A 144 -11.57 -11.83 -2.04
N PRO A 145 -11.85 -11.72 -3.35
CA PRO A 145 -11.05 -12.38 -4.37
C PRO A 145 -9.65 -11.77 -4.42
N PHE A 146 -8.67 -12.56 -4.85
CA PHE A 146 -7.34 -12.04 -5.18
C PHE A 146 -7.42 -11.22 -6.47
N ASP A 147 -6.54 -10.23 -6.62
CA ASP A 147 -6.34 -9.54 -7.89
C ASP A 147 -5.58 -10.42 -8.89
N GLY A 148 -5.76 -10.15 -10.18
CA GLY A 148 -5.17 -10.94 -11.27
C GLY A 148 -6.16 -11.83 -12.03
N PRO A 149 -5.69 -12.75 -12.89
CA PRO A 149 -4.28 -13.11 -13.03
C PRO A 149 -3.46 -11.97 -13.65
N MET A 150 -2.18 -11.90 -13.31
CA MET A 150 -1.28 -10.86 -13.82
C MET A 150 0.08 -11.43 -14.23
N PRO A 151 0.83 -10.73 -15.11
CA PRO A 151 2.20 -11.12 -15.45
C PRO A 151 3.11 -11.17 -14.22
N GLY A 152 4.15 -12.00 -14.27
CA GLY A 152 5.21 -12.00 -13.27
C GLY A 152 5.92 -10.65 -13.17
N HIS A 153 6.32 -10.29 -11.95
CA HIS A 153 6.99 -9.04 -11.59
C HIS A 153 8.53 -9.11 -11.67
N TRP A 154 9.09 -10.30 -11.83
CA TRP A 154 10.51 -10.52 -12.09
C TRP A 154 10.71 -11.71 -13.04
N ALA A 155 11.92 -11.82 -13.59
CA ALA A 155 12.27 -12.90 -14.50
C ALA A 155 12.04 -14.28 -13.85
N GLY A 156 11.27 -15.13 -14.53
CA GLY A 156 10.95 -16.48 -14.05
C GLY A 156 9.79 -16.57 -13.06
N MET A 157 9.19 -15.46 -12.65
CA MET A 157 7.96 -15.48 -11.86
C MET A 157 6.77 -15.90 -12.74
N PRO A 158 5.96 -16.88 -12.32
CA PRO A 158 4.79 -17.29 -13.08
C PRO A 158 3.72 -16.18 -13.08
N LYS A 159 2.78 -16.28 -14.03
CA LYS A 159 1.51 -15.56 -13.89
C LYS A 159 0.83 -15.99 -12.61
N HIS A 160 0.23 -15.04 -11.92
CA HIS A 160 -0.21 -15.25 -10.56
C HIS A 160 -1.37 -14.34 -10.21
N TYR A 161 -1.98 -14.66 -9.09
CA TYR A 161 -2.89 -13.83 -8.34
C TYR A 161 -2.19 -13.32 -7.09
N ASP A 162 -2.53 -12.12 -6.64
CA ASP A 162 -2.09 -11.58 -5.36
C ASP A 162 -3.24 -10.97 -4.55
N LEU A 163 -3.06 -10.89 -3.24
CA LEU A 163 -3.94 -10.11 -2.39
C LEU A 163 -3.11 -9.36 -1.37
N HIS A 164 -3.14 -8.04 -1.50
CA HIS A 164 -2.44 -7.12 -0.63
C HIS A 164 -3.29 -6.77 0.60
N MET A 165 -2.67 -6.70 1.78
CA MET A 165 -3.27 -6.10 2.97
C MET A 165 -2.34 -5.07 3.58
N TRP A 166 -2.72 -3.80 3.48
CA TRP A 166 -2.03 -2.65 4.08
C TRP A 166 -2.21 -2.66 5.61
N ALA A 167 -1.44 -3.51 6.27
CA ALA A 167 -1.54 -3.82 7.69
C ALA A 167 -0.92 -2.75 8.60
N TYR A 168 0.13 -2.08 8.14
CA TYR A 168 0.97 -1.20 8.98
C TYR A 168 1.03 0.23 8.46
N LYS A 169 0.65 0.45 7.20
CA LYS A 169 0.56 1.78 6.59
C LYS A 169 -0.83 2.03 6.03
N LYS A 170 -1.38 3.22 6.27
CA LYS A 170 -2.66 3.60 5.68
C LYS A 170 -2.53 3.71 4.16
N ASN A 171 -3.45 3.07 3.44
CA ASN A 171 -3.66 3.29 2.01
C ASN A 171 -4.95 4.11 1.81
N PRO A 172 -4.88 5.34 1.28
CA PRO A 172 -6.07 6.16 0.98
C PRO A 172 -7.02 5.53 -0.04
N ALA A 173 -6.54 4.63 -0.89
CA ALA A 173 -7.36 3.90 -1.86
C ALA A 173 -8.03 2.65 -1.26
N GLY A 174 -7.81 2.34 0.02
CA GLY A 174 -8.40 1.18 0.69
C GLY A 174 -7.37 0.14 1.16
N ARG A 175 -7.71 -0.61 2.22
CA ARG A 175 -6.79 -1.54 2.89
C ARG A 175 -6.32 -2.69 2.00
N PHE A 176 -7.12 -3.12 1.03
CA PHE A 176 -6.78 -4.20 0.11
C PHE A 176 -6.51 -3.71 -1.31
N HIS A 177 -6.43 -2.40 -1.53
CA HIS A 177 -6.07 -1.88 -2.85
C HIS A 177 -4.58 -2.11 -3.11
N ASN A 178 -4.24 -2.66 -4.28
CA ASN A 178 -2.87 -2.99 -4.70
C ASN A 178 -1.90 -1.81 -4.54
N TRP A 179 -2.23 -0.68 -5.17
CA TRP A 179 -1.37 0.49 -5.17
C TRP A 179 -1.76 1.47 -4.06
N ASN A 180 -0.77 2.03 -3.36
CA ASN A 180 -0.99 3.15 -2.44
C ASN A 180 -0.64 4.47 -3.13
N PRO A 181 -1.64 5.33 -3.45
CA PRO A 181 -1.41 6.56 -4.20
C PRO A 181 -0.65 7.62 -3.40
N ALA A 182 -0.51 7.47 -2.09
CA ALA A 182 0.33 8.34 -1.26
C ALA A 182 1.83 7.97 -1.31
N LEU A 183 2.20 6.91 -2.04
CA LEU A 183 3.57 6.44 -2.15
C LEU A 183 4.14 6.70 -3.54
N THR A 184 5.46 6.91 -3.58
CA THR A 184 6.23 7.02 -4.81
C THR A 184 7.58 6.32 -4.66
N CYS A 185 7.97 5.59 -5.70
CA CYS A 185 9.31 5.04 -5.79
C CYS A 185 10.30 6.08 -6.32
N PRO A 186 11.59 6.00 -5.92
CA PRO A 186 12.61 6.85 -6.52
C PRO A 186 12.69 6.53 -8.01
N LYS A 187 12.81 7.55 -8.87
CA LYS A 187 13.20 7.31 -10.26
C LYS A 187 14.56 6.63 -10.24
N LYS A 188 14.70 5.53 -10.98
CA LYS A 188 15.99 4.85 -11.17
C LYS A 188 17.01 5.90 -11.63
N ALA A 189 18.10 6.08 -10.88
CA ALA A 189 19.16 6.98 -11.30
C ALA A 189 19.68 6.48 -12.67
N PRO A 190 19.98 7.38 -13.63
CA PRO A 190 20.62 6.97 -14.87
C PRO A 190 21.90 6.19 -14.51
N THR A 191 22.10 5.03 -15.13
CA THR A 191 23.34 4.27 -14.97
C THR A 191 24.51 5.17 -15.38
N PRO A 192 25.48 5.46 -14.49
CA PRO A 192 26.68 6.18 -14.89
C PRO A 192 27.39 5.36 -15.98
N GLY A 193 27.53 5.93 -17.18
CA GLY A 193 28.27 5.32 -18.28
C GLY A 193 27.48 4.69 -19.43
N LYS A 194 26.14 4.77 -19.45
CA LYS A 194 25.39 4.47 -20.69
C LYS A 194 25.04 5.78 -21.40
N PRO A 195 25.73 6.15 -22.50
CA PRO A 195 25.31 7.31 -23.29
C PRO A 195 23.86 7.07 -23.79
N PRO A 196 23.06 8.14 -23.93
CA PRO A 196 21.69 8.02 -24.40
C PRO A 196 21.70 7.30 -25.75
N ALA A 197 20.91 6.22 -25.86
CA ALA A 197 20.74 5.54 -27.12
C ALA A 197 20.19 6.55 -28.13
N HIS A 198 21.00 6.90 -29.13
CA HIS A 198 20.55 7.71 -30.25
C HIS A 198 19.36 7.02 -30.89
N ALA A 199 18.21 7.71 -30.89
CA ALA A 199 17.07 7.31 -31.67
C ALA A 199 17.45 7.40 -33.15
N HIS A 200 17.66 6.26 -33.81
CA HIS A 200 17.63 6.21 -35.26
C HIS A 200 16.17 6.25 -35.69
N GLY A 201 15.76 7.41 -36.19
CA GLY A 201 14.48 7.59 -36.86
C GLY A 201 14.37 6.71 -38.11
N ARG A 202 13.14 6.28 -38.38
CA ARG A 202 12.65 6.01 -39.73
C ARG A 202 11.43 6.87 -39.95
#